data_AF-A0A9D2C8P0-F1
#
_entry.id   AF-A0A9D2C8P0-F1
#
_cell.length_a   1.000
_cell.length_b   1.000
_cell.length_c   1.000
_cell.angle_alpha   90.00
_cell.angle_beta   90.00
_cell.angle_gamma   90.00
#
_symmetry.space_group_name_H-M   'P 1'
#
loop_
_entity.id
_entity.type
_entity.pdbx_description
1 polymer ?
#
loop_
_entity_poly.entity_id
_entity_poly.type
_entity_poly.pdbx_seq_one_letter_code
_entity_poly.pdbx_strand_id
1 'polypeptide(L)'
;MSSTDSDFLADWERLSQIGRVEGTLGVDREAASEADGEQRRWLAELFRSRGFTVHRDEIGNLFGLLELVPGAPYVLTGSHLDSQPTAGRFDGAYGVLASAYACFRVADRMSSETT
;
A
#
# COMPACT_ATOMS: atom_id res chain seq x y z
N MET A 1 -21.49 -3.33 3.78
CA MET A 1 -20.09 -3.33 3.26
C MET A 1 -19.40 -4.55 3.84
N SER A 2 -18.61 -5.27 3.03
CA SER A 2 -17.77 -6.37 3.56
C SER A 2 -16.80 -5.80 4.59
N SER A 3 -16.33 -6.59 5.57
CA SER A 3 -15.30 -6.13 6.52
C SER A 3 -14.09 -5.57 5.78
N THR A 4 -13.69 -6.21 4.68
CA THR A 4 -12.58 -5.78 3.83
C THR A 4 -12.79 -4.41 3.15
N ASP A 5 -14.02 -4.00 2.86
CA ASP A 5 -14.29 -2.67 2.29
C ASP A 5 -14.14 -1.59 3.37
N SER A 6 -14.57 -1.90 4.60
CA SER A 6 -14.41 -1.01 5.74
C SER A 6 -12.94 -0.85 6.12
N ASP A 7 -12.17 -1.95 6.11
CA ASP A 7 -10.73 -1.93 6.37
C ASP A 7 -10.00 -1.07 5.32
N PHE A 8 -10.33 -1.22 4.03
CA PHE A 8 -9.76 -0.40 2.96
C PHE A 8 -10.00 1.09 3.21
N LEU A 9 -11.22 1.47 3.59
CA LEU A 9 -11.54 2.88 3.84
C LEU A 9 -10.84 3.41 5.09
N ALA A 10 -10.67 2.59 6.13
CA ALA A 10 -9.92 2.97 7.33
C ALA A 10 -8.43 3.18 7.04
N ASP A 11 -7.82 2.27 6.28
CA ASP A 11 -6.42 2.39 5.85
C ASP A 11 -6.23 3.54 4.86
N TRP A 12 -7.22 3.80 3.99
CA TRP A 12 -7.20 4.95 3.09
C TRP A 12 -7.21 6.26 3.87
N GLU A 13 -8.03 6.34 4.92
CA GLU A 13 -8.06 7.49 5.80
C GLU A 13 -6.73 7.66 6.53
N ARG A 14 -6.14 6.57 7.06
CA ARG A 14 -4.82 6.62 7.70
C ARG A 14 -3.73 7.10 6.75
N LEU A 15 -3.65 6.53 5.54
CA LEU A 15 -2.68 6.93 4.51
C LEU A 15 -2.86 8.40 4.11
N SER A 16 -4.13 8.86 4.02
CA SER A 16 -4.45 10.26 3.70
C SER A 16 -4.00 11.26 4.77
N GLN A 17 -3.80 10.84 6.02
CA GLN A 17 -3.29 11.71 7.09
C GLN A 17 -1.77 11.88 7.06
N ILE A 18 -1.03 10.95 6.45
CA ILE A 18 0.43 11.03 6.37
C ILE A 18 0.81 12.13 5.37
N GLY A 19 1.60 13.10 5.82
CA GLY A 19 1.99 14.27 5.01
C GLY A 19 0.81 15.20 4.67
N ARG A 20 -0.31 15.15 5.41
CA ARG A 20 -1.45 16.03 5.13
C ARG A 20 -1.07 17.50 5.29
N VAL A 21 -1.43 18.31 4.31
CA VAL A 21 -1.25 19.77 4.36
C VAL A 21 -2.36 20.40 5.19
N GLU A 22 -1.98 21.13 6.24
CA GLU A 22 -2.91 21.79 7.17
C GLU A 22 -3.93 22.68 6.45
N GLY A 23 -5.18 22.64 6.90
CA GLY A 23 -6.28 23.40 6.29
C GLY A 23 -6.77 22.87 4.94
N THR A 24 -6.21 21.75 4.44
CA THR A 24 -6.60 21.16 3.15
C THR A 24 -6.91 19.66 3.25
N LEU A 25 -7.32 19.08 2.11
CA LEU A 25 -7.38 17.63 1.88
C LEU A 25 -6.19 17.14 1.02
N GLY A 26 -5.22 18.01 0.77
CA GLY A 26 -4.01 17.71 0.01
C GLY A 26 -2.92 17.13 0.89
N VAL A 27 -1.86 16.69 0.22
CA VAL A 27 -0.74 15.97 0.82
C VAL A 27 0.57 16.48 0.24
N ASP A 28 1.60 16.42 1.07
CA ASP A 28 2.98 16.74 0.74
C ASP A 28 3.85 15.58 1.22
N ARG A 29 4.25 14.76 0.26
CA ARG A 29 5.03 13.53 0.45
C ARG A 29 6.06 13.41 -0.64
N GLU A 30 6.82 14.46 -0.86
CA GLU A 30 7.92 14.44 -1.83
C GLU A 30 8.84 13.23 -1.57
N ALA A 31 9.34 12.61 -2.64
CA ALA A 31 10.13 11.39 -2.53
C ALA A 31 11.34 11.60 -1.61
N ALA A 32 11.59 10.63 -0.73
CA ALA A 32 12.64 10.68 0.31
C ALA A 32 12.47 11.75 1.41
N SER A 33 11.32 12.43 1.48
CA SER A 33 10.92 13.21 2.66
C SER A 33 10.63 12.29 3.87
N GLU A 34 10.49 12.90 5.06
CA GLU A 34 10.07 12.16 6.26
C GLU A 34 8.68 11.54 6.09
N ALA A 35 7.74 12.27 5.47
CA ALA A 35 6.38 11.80 5.22
C ALA A 35 6.36 10.64 4.21
N ASP A 36 7.20 10.67 3.17
CA ASP A 36 7.37 9.53 2.25
C ASP A 36 7.93 8.31 2.98
N GLY A 37 8.91 8.52 3.88
CA GLY A 37 9.42 7.47 4.75
C GLY A 37 8.34 6.87 5.68
N GLU A 38 7.49 7.71 6.28
CA GLU A 38 6.42 7.27 7.18
C GLU A 38 5.40 6.39 6.46
N GLN A 39 4.87 6.82 5.31
CA GLN A 39 3.89 6.03 4.56
C GLN A 39 4.46 4.69 4.08
N ARG A 40 5.74 4.65 3.70
CA ARG A 40 6.41 3.41 3.28
C ARG A 40 6.60 2.45 4.44
N ARG A 41 6.96 2.95 5.63
CA ARG A 41 7.05 2.13 6.85
C ARG A 41 5.69 1.55 7.22
N TRP A 42 4.65 2.40 7.22
CA TRP A 42 3.28 1.97 7.49
C TRP A 42 2.80 0.91 6.49
N LEU A 43 3.01 1.12 5.19
CA LEU A 43 2.61 0.14 4.16
C LEU A 43 3.38 -1.18 4.30
N ALA A 44 4.68 -1.13 4.64
CA ALA A 44 5.47 -2.33 4.93
C ALA A 44 4.91 -3.11 6.12
N GLU A 45 4.47 -2.43 7.19
CA GLU A 45 3.82 -3.06 8.33
C GLU A 45 2.47 -3.68 7.96
N LEU A 46 1.68 -3.00 7.13
CA LEU A 46 0.43 -3.53 6.59
C LEU A 46 0.65 -4.80 5.75
N PHE A 47 1.68 -4.84 4.90
CA PHE A 47 2.03 -6.06 4.18
C PHE A 47 2.39 -7.21 5.12
N ARG A 48 3.25 -6.96 6.12
CA ARG A 48 3.68 -7.99 7.09
C ARG A 48 2.50 -8.52 7.90
N SER A 49 1.57 -7.66 8.31
CA SER A 49 0.40 -8.07 9.10
C SER A 49 -0.55 -8.98 8.29
N ARG A 50 -0.48 -8.93 6.96
CA ARG A 50 -1.25 -9.79 6.04
C ARG A 50 -0.44 -10.99 5.52
N GLY A 51 0.73 -11.26 6.08
CA GLY A 51 1.55 -12.43 5.75
C GLY A 51 2.43 -12.27 4.50
N PHE A 52 2.57 -11.06 3.97
CA PHE A 52 3.44 -10.79 2.81
C PHE A 52 4.89 -10.58 3.28
N THR A 53 5.85 -11.03 2.48
CA THR A 53 7.26 -10.68 2.67
C THR A 53 7.51 -9.28 2.11
N VAL A 54 8.19 -8.42 2.87
CA VAL A 54 8.53 -7.07 2.41
C VAL A 54 9.94 -7.05 1.85
N HIS A 55 10.08 -6.54 0.64
CA HIS A 55 11.36 -6.27 0.01
C HIS A 55 11.47 -4.79 -0.35
N ARG A 56 12.66 -4.21 -0.14
CA ARG A 56 13.00 -2.87 -0.62
C ARG A 56 14.28 -2.99 -1.44
N ASP A 57 14.25 -2.48 -2.66
CA ASP A 57 15.42 -2.50 -3.54
C ASP A 57 16.39 -1.34 -3.23
N GLU A 58 17.50 -1.31 -3.96
CA GLU A 58 18.59 -0.35 -3.77
C GLU A 58 18.19 1.11 -4.08
N ILE A 59 17.15 1.33 -4.87
CA ILE A 59 16.63 2.66 -5.20
C ILE A 59 15.37 3.02 -4.41
N GLY A 60 14.94 2.15 -3.50
CA GLY A 60 13.92 2.41 -2.51
C GLY A 60 12.49 2.05 -2.92
N ASN A 61 12.29 1.34 -4.03
CA ASN A 61 10.99 0.76 -4.34
C ASN A 61 10.60 -0.24 -3.24
N LEU A 62 9.32 -0.23 -2.85
CA LEU A 62 8.79 -1.09 -1.81
C LEU A 62 7.87 -2.13 -2.43
N PHE A 63 8.15 -3.40 -2.15
CA PHE A 63 7.38 -4.54 -2.64
C PHE A 63 6.80 -5.33 -1.46
N GLY A 64 5.51 -5.62 -1.53
CA GLY A 64 4.87 -6.69 -0.75
C GLY A 64 4.75 -7.93 -1.63
N LEU A 65 5.46 -9.00 -1.24
CA LEU A 65 5.57 -10.23 -2.02
C LEU A 65 4.77 -11.36 -1.36
N LEU A 66 4.03 -12.09 -2.17
CA LEU A 66 3.33 -13.32 -1.78
C LEU A 66 3.67 -14.41 -2.79
N GLU A 67 4.16 -15.54 -2.30
CA GLU A 67 4.42 -16.73 -3.12
C GLU A 67 3.25 -17.71 -2.94
N LEU A 68 2.41 -17.83 -3.97
CA LEU A 68 1.28 -18.78 -3.98
C LEU A 68 1.69 -20.14 -4.55
N VAL A 69 2.60 -20.14 -5.52
CA VAL A 69 3.16 -21.35 -6.15
C VAL A 69 4.67 -21.20 -6.17
N PRO A 70 5.43 -22.08 -5.48
CA PRO A 70 6.88 -21.99 -5.41
C PRO A 70 7.54 -21.90 -6.79
N GLY A 71 8.33 -20.85 -7.00
CA GLY A 71 9.10 -20.64 -8.24
C GLY A 71 8.32 -20.13 -9.46
N ALA A 72 7.02 -19.83 -9.33
CA ALA A 72 6.26 -19.18 -10.39
C ALA A 72 6.65 -17.70 -10.55
N PRO A 73 6.54 -17.11 -11.76
CA PRO A 73 6.76 -15.67 -11.96
C PRO A 73 5.76 -14.81 -11.17
N TYR A 74 6.23 -13.69 -10.64
CA TYR A 74 5.35 -12.70 -10.02
C TYR A 74 4.51 -11.95 -11.04
N VAL A 75 3.24 -11.72 -10.70
CA VAL A 75 2.40 -10.70 -11.34
C VAL A 75 2.46 -9.45 -10.48
N LEU A 76 2.95 -8.35 -11.05
CA LEU A 76 3.14 -7.09 -10.34
C LEU A 76 2.01 -6.11 -10.64
N THR A 77 1.53 -5.44 -9.59
CA THR A 77 0.56 -4.34 -9.67
C THR A 77 0.91 -3.32 -8.59
N GLY A 78 0.77 -2.04 -8.91
CA GLY A 78 1.12 -0.94 -8.01
C GLY A 78 1.03 0.41 -8.70
N SER A 79 1.59 1.42 -8.05
CA SER A 79 1.69 2.79 -8.54
C SER A 79 2.81 3.49 -7.74
N HIS A 80 2.72 4.80 -7.51
CA HIS A 80 3.65 5.55 -6.67
C HIS A 80 2.99 6.03 -5.37
N LEU A 81 3.79 6.35 -4.36
CA LEU A 81 3.32 6.84 -3.05
C LEU A 81 3.67 8.31 -2.82
N ASP A 82 4.75 8.78 -3.44
CA ASP A 82 5.18 10.17 -3.36
C ASP A 82 4.18 11.09 -4.06
N SER A 83 4.22 12.36 -3.69
CA SER A 83 3.35 13.39 -4.25
C SER A 83 4.12 14.66 -4.57
N GLN A 84 3.52 15.51 -5.41
CA GLN A 84 3.91 16.91 -5.48
C GLN A 84 3.50 17.64 -4.19
N PRO A 85 4.10 18.81 -3.88
CA PRO A 85 3.62 19.68 -2.81
C PRO A 85 2.15 20.06 -3.02
N THR A 86 1.33 19.96 -1.97
CA THR A 86 -0.12 20.27 -2.00
C THR A 86 -0.96 19.45 -2.99
N ALA A 87 -0.45 18.31 -3.46
CA ALA A 87 -1.17 17.43 -4.38
C ALA A 87 -2.44 16.85 -3.74
N GLY A 88 -3.37 16.37 -4.59
CA GLY A 88 -4.54 15.63 -4.11
C GLY A 88 -4.14 14.29 -3.50
N ARG A 89 -4.89 13.84 -2.49
CA ARG A 89 -4.61 12.58 -1.77
C ARG A 89 -4.73 11.28 -2.60
N PHE A 90 -5.27 11.33 -3.82
CA PHE A 90 -5.59 10.15 -4.64
C PHE A 90 -4.48 9.75 -5.61
N ASP A 91 -3.78 10.72 -6.18
CA ASP A 91 -2.80 10.45 -7.24
C ASP A 91 -1.67 9.55 -6.74
N GLY A 92 -1.38 8.49 -7.49
CA GLY A 92 -0.50 7.39 -7.09
C GLY A 92 -1.01 6.52 -5.94
N ALA A 93 -1.16 7.13 -4.76
CA ALA A 93 -1.41 6.46 -3.49
C ALA A 93 -2.65 5.56 -3.51
N TYR A 94 -3.72 5.98 -4.20
CA TYR A 94 -4.92 5.16 -4.37
C TYR A 94 -4.62 3.85 -5.09
N GLY A 95 -3.86 3.93 -6.19
CA GLY A 95 -3.46 2.76 -6.96
C GLY A 95 -2.63 1.77 -6.14
N VAL A 96 -1.72 2.28 -5.29
CA VAL A 96 -0.93 1.44 -4.38
C VAL A 96 -1.81 0.71 -3.36
N LEU A 97 -2.68 1.43 -2.64
CA LEU A 97 -3.51 0.79 -1.62
C LEU A 97 -4.57 -0.15 -2.22
N ALA A 98 -5.19 0.23 -3.33
CA ALA A 98 -6.14 -0.62 -4.05
C ALA A 98 -5.46 -1.91 -4.54
N SER A 99 -4.22 -1.81 -5.04
CA SER A 99 -3.41 -2.96 -5.44
C SER A 99 -3.13 -3.89 -4.25
N ALA A 100 -2.69 -3.34 -3.11
CA ALA A 100 -2.45 -4.13 -1.90
C ALA A 100 -3.70 -4.88 -1.45
N TYR A 101 -4.86 -4.21 -1.41
CA TYR A 101 -6.11 -4.84 -1.02
C TYR A 101 -6.62 -5.87 -2.03
N ALA A 102 -6.38 -5.68 -3.33
CA ALA A 102 -6.66 -6.71 -4.32
C ALA A 102 -5.81 -7.96 -4.07
N CYS A 103 -4.51 -7.80 -3.81
CA CYS A 103 -3.61 -8.89 -3.44
C CYS A 103 -4.04 -9.59 -2.15
N PHE A 104 -4.45 -8.84 -1.13
CA PHE A 104 -4.96 -9.41 0.12
C PHE A 104 -6.20 -10.28 -0.10
N ARG A 105 -7.16 -9.83 -0.93
CA ARG A 105 -8.35 -10.62 -1.27
C ARG A 105 -8.00 -11.90 -2.04
N VAL A 106 -7.02 -11.83 -2.95
CA VAL A 106 -6.53 -13.04 -3.64
C VAL A 106 -5.92 -14.01 -2.64
N ALA A 107 -5.08 -13.53 -1.71
CA ALA A 107 -4.46 -14.35 -0.67
C ALA A 107 -5.50 -15.03 0.24
N ASP A 108 -6.48 -14.27 0.72
CA ASP A 108 -7.56 -14.77 1.58
C ASP A 108 -8.37 -15.87 0.85
N ARG A 109 -8.70 -15.66 -0.44
CA ARG A 109 -9.44 -16.63 -1.25
C ARG A 109 -8.65 -17.93 -1.46
N MET A 110 -7.37 -17.84 -1.83
CA MET A 110 -6.53 -19.02 -2.09
C MET A 110 -6.31 -19.84 -0.80
N SER A 111 -6.25 -19.18 0.35
CA SER A 111 -6.17 -19.84 1.65
C SER A 111 -7.44 -20.63 1.99
N SER A 112 -8.62 -20.09 1.62
CA SER A 112 -9.91 -20.77 1.83
C SER A 112 -10.16 -21.96 0.91
N GLU A 113 -9.55 -21.99 -0.28
CA GLU A 113 -9.70 -23.09 -1.26
C GLU A 113 -8.77 -24.28 -0.97
N THR A 114 -7.79 -24.12 -0.06
CA THR A 114 -6.82 -25.17 0.31
C THR A 114 -7.26 -25.96 1.56
N THR A 115 -8.39 -25.59 2.19
CA THR A 115 -9.01 -26.30 3.33
C THR A 115 -10.17 -27.15 2.84
#